data_AF-A0A1F9ENT3-F1
#
_entry.id   AF-A0A1F9ENT3-F1
#
_cell.length_a   1.000
_cell.length_b   1.000
_cell.length_c   1.000
_cell.angle_alpha   90.00
_cell.angle_beta   90.00
_cell.angle_gamma   90.00
#
_symmetry.space_group_name_H-M   'P 1'
#
loop_
_entity.id
_entity.type
_entity.pdbx_description
1 polymer ?
#
loop_
_entity_poly.entity_id
_entity_poly.type
_entity_poly.pdbx_seq_one_letter_code
_entity_poly.pdbx_strand_id
1 'polypeptide(L)'
;MDILPTLIGLAGVPYLNTTLGRDLLVERPEEKDFAYIDSIYRGVLDDEFLLLITPRGRQRLYRYRSNSPLVDVKDQNPERAAEMA
;
A
#
# COMPACT_ATOMS: atom_id res chain seq x y z
N MET A 1 -9.28 -3.16 -4.79
CA MET A 1 -10.33 -2.12 -4.73
C MET A 1 -10.43 -1.35 -6.04
N ASP A 2 -9.31 -1.15 -6.72
CA ASP A 2 -9.20 -0.33 -7.94
C ASP A 2 -9.94 -0.86 -9.18
N ILE A 3 -10.30 -2.15 -9.20
CA ILE A 3 -10.95 -2.79 -10.35
C ILE A 3 -12.24 -2.05 -10.74
N LEU A 4 -13.11 -1.74 -9.77
CA LEU A 4 -14.39 -1.09 -10.04
C LEU A 4 -14.25 0.32 -10.64
N PRO A 5 -13.57 1.28 -9.98
CA PRO A 5 -13.39 2.62 -10.55
C PRO A 5 -12.64 2.59 -11.89
N THR A 6 -11.67 1.68 -12.07
CA THR A 6 -10.96 1.51 -13.35
C THR A 6 -11.86 1.04 -14.49
N LEU A 7 -12.74 0.06 -14.23
CA LEU A 7 -13.68 -0.42 -15.25
C LEU A 7 -14.72 0.63 -15.62
N ILE A 8 -15.17 1.44 -14.65
CA ILE A 8 -16.11 2.53 -14.90
C ILE A 8 -15.45 3.63 -15.75
N GLY A 9 -14.20 4.00 -15.43
CA GLY A 9 -13.40 4.93 -16.23
C GLY A 9 -13.19 4.43 -17.66
N LEU A 10 -12.85 3.15 -17.82
CA LEU A 10 -12.71 2.49 -19.12
C LEU A 10 -14.00 2.52 -19.94
N ALA A 11 -15.17 2.38 -19.29
CA ALA A 11 -16.47 2.45 -19.94
C ALA A 11 -16.90 3.88 -20.34
N GLY A 12 -16.15 4.91 -19.93
CA GLY A 12 -16.46 6.31 -20.20
C GLY A 12 -17.69 6.83 -19.44
N VAL A 13 -18.08 6.16 -18.35
CA VAL A 13 -19.24 6.54 -17.54
C VAL A 13 -18.80 7.49 -16.42
N PRO A 14 -19.40 8.69 -16.29
CA PRO A 14 -19.05 9.60 -15.20
C PRO A 14 -19.42 8.97 -13.85
N TYR A 15 -18.49 9.03 -12.89
CA TYR A 15 -18.65 8.42 -11.58
C TYR A 15 -17.96 9.25 -10.50
N LEU A 16 -18.67 9.47 -9.39
CA LEU A 16 -18.11 10.04 -8.18
C LEU A 16 -17.58 8.90 -7.30
N ASN A 17 -16.25 8.77 -7.23
CA ASN A 17 -15.62 7.76 -6.40
C ASN A 17 -15.56 8.20 -4.94
N THR A 18 -16.36 7.56 -4.09
CA THR A 18 -16.38 7.74 -2.64
C THR A 18 -15.65 6.62 -1.88
N THR A 19 -14.96 5.75 -2.61
CA THR A 19 -14.20 4.63 -2.06
C THR A 19 -12.70 4.95 -2.02
N LEU A 20 -11.93 4.09 -1.35
CA LEU A 20 -10.47 4.20 -1.30
C LEU A 20 -9.76 3.66 -2.55
N GLY A 21 -10.47 2.90 -3.40
CA GLY A 21 -9.91 2.45 -4.67
C GLY A 21 -9.80 3.61 -5.66
N ARG A 22 -8.99 3.48 -6.70
CA ARG A 22 -8.83 4.52 -7.73
C ARG A 22 -8.89 3.96 -9.14
N ASP A 23 -9.18 4.83 -10.10
CA ASP A 23 -8.98 4.51 -11.51
C ASP A 23 -7.47 4.46 -11.80
N LEU A 24 -7.00 3.37 -12.39
CA LEU A 24 -5.58 3.17 -12.74
C LEU A 24 -5.22 3.66 -14.15
N LEU A 25 -6.21 4.11 -14.94
CA LEU A 25 -6.00 4.60 -16.31
C LEU A 25 -5.80 6.12 -16.38
N VAL A 26 -6.07 6.83 -15.28
CA VAL A 26 -5.79 8.26 -15.18
C VAL A 26 -4.34 8.50 -14.76
N GLU A 27 -3.87 9.72 -14.99
CA GLU A 27 -2.52 10.11 -14.59
C GLU A 27 -2.31 9.92 -13.08
N ARG A 28 -1.15 9.37 -12.74
CA ARG A 28 -0.80 9.06 -11.35
C ARG A 28 -0.61 10.39 -10.59
N PRO A 29 -1.25 10.58 -9.42
CA PRO A 29 -1.03 11.77 -8.63
C PRO A 29 0.43 11.86 -8.17
N GLU A 30 0.91 13.08 -7.88
CA GLU A 30 2.26 13.30 -7.34
C GLU A 30 2.43 12.76 -5.90
N GLU A 31 1.32 12.45 -5.23
CA GLU A 31 1.28 11.91 -3.88
C GLU A 31 1.81 10.46 -3.81
N LYS A 32 2.35 10.07 -2.65
CA LYS A 32 2.82 8.69 -2.44
C LYS A 32 1.66 7.72 -2.51
N ASP A 33 1.77 6.74 -3.40
CA ASP A 33 0.85 5.62 -3.43
C ASP A 33 1.15 4.60 -2.36
N PHE A 34 0.08 4.04 -1.80
CA PHE A 34 0.16 2.90 -0.93
C PHE A 34 -1.06 1.99 -1.10
N ALA A 35 -0.88 0.74 -0.75
CA ALA A 35 -1.97 -0.20 -0.50
C ALA A 35 -2.06 -0.45 1.00
N TYR A 36 -3.23 -0.18 1.57
CA TYR A 36 -3.55 -0.60 2.93
C TYR A 36 -4.04 -2.04 2.95
N ILE A 37 -3.53 -2.83 3.89
CA ILE A 37 -3.85 -4.24 4.08
C ILE A 37 -4.57 -4.37 5.42
N ASP A 38 -5.80 -4.88 5.39
CA ASP A 38 -6.58 -5.20 6.59
C ASP A 38 -7.08 -6.64 6.53
N SER A 39 -6.31 -7.55 7.12
CA SER A 39 -6.62 -8.98 7.18
C SER A 39 -6.11 -9.55 8.51
N ILE A 40 -5.62 -10.80 8.53
CA ILE A 40 -4.94 -11.38 9.70
C ILE A 40 -3.77 -10.48 10.14
N TYR A 41 -3.15 -9.77 9.21
CA TYR A 41 -2.19 -8.71 9.46
C TYR A 41 -2.79 -7.37 9.04
N ARG A 42 -2.47 -6.32 9.79
CA ARG A 42 -2.59 -4.94 9.31
C ARG A 42 -1.29 -4.54 8.63
N GLY A 43 -1.33 -3.78 7.56
CA GLY A 43 -0.11 -3.41 6.87
C GLY A 43 -0.26 -2.28 5.87
N VAL A 44 0.88 -1.75 5.46
CA VAL A 44 1.00 -0.72 4.43
C VAL A 44 2.09 -1.17 3.47
N LEU A 45 1.77 -1.17 2.18
CA LEU A 45 2.71 -1.42 1.09
C LEU A 45 2.83 -0.15 0.26
N ASP A 46 4.04 0.32 0.01
CA ASP A 46 4.30 1.40 -0.94
C ASP A 46 5.29 0.96 -2.03
N ASP A 47 5.88 1.90 -2.76
CA ASP A 47 6.80 1.62 -3.86
C ASP A 47 8.08 0.87 -3.44
N GLU A 48 8.46 0.90 -2.16
CA GLU A 48 9.74 0.34 -1.68
C GLU A 48 9.59 -0.62 -0.50
N PHE A 49 8.65 -0.36 0.42
CA PHE A 49 8.53 -1.07 1.67
C PHE A 49 7.17 -1.73 1.85
N LEU A 50 7.17 -2.83 2.60
CA LEU A 50 6.00 -3.48 3.17
C LEU A 50 6.15 -3.50 4.69
N LEU A 51 5.26 -2.79 5.38
CA LEU A 51 5.07 -2.89 6.84
C LEU A 51 3.97 -3.89 7.13
N LEU A 52 4.24 -4.86 8.02
CA LEU A 52 3.25 -5.78 8.56
C LEU A 52 3.18 -5.69 10.09
N ILE A 53 1.97 -5.59 10.60
CA ILE A 53 1.63 -5.55 12.01
C ILE A 53 0.78 -6.77 12.34
N THR A 54 1.34 -7.65 13.17
CA THR A 54 0.64 -8.83 13.67
C THR A 54 -0.53 -8.43 14.59
N PRO A 55 -1.50 -9.33 14.85
CA PRO A 55 -2.57 -9.08 15.82
C PRO A 55 -2.07 -8.74 17.23
N ARG A 56 -0.86 -9.19 17.58
CA ARG A 56 -0.21 -8.90 18.87
C ARG A 56 0.59 -7.58 18.87
N GLY A 57 0.49 -6.79 17.82
CA GLY A 57 1.18 -5.50 17.69
C GLY A 57 2.65 -5.58 17.27
N ARG A 58 3.21 -6.78 17.06
CA ARG A 58 4.58 -6.91 16.52
C ARG A 58 4.62 -6.38 15.09
N GLN A 59 5.52 -5.41 14.86
CA GLN A 59 5.80 -4.84 13.55
C GLN A 59 7.00 -5.53 12.88
N ARG A 60 6.96 -5.66 11.56
CA ARG A 60 8.08 -6.06 10.71
C ARG A 60 8.08 -5.22 9.44
N LEU A 61 9.25 -4.78 9.01
CA LEU A 61 9.41 -3.96 7.82
C LEU A 61 10.25 -4.72 6.79
N TYR A 62 9.78 -4.77 5.55
CA TYR A 62 10.44 -5.51 4.48
C TYR A 62 10.70 -4.58 3.29
N ARG A 63 11.94 -4.58 2.80
CA ARG A 63 12.27 -3.95 1.50
C ARG A 63 12.04 -4.98 0.40
N TYR A 64 10.80 -5.09 -0.06
CA TYR A 64 10.36 -6.21 -0.91
C TYR A 64 10.94 -6.15 -2.34
N ARG A 65 11.38 -4.97 -2.81
CA ARG A 65 12.13 -4.78 -4.07
C ARG A 65 13.64 -4.76 -3.83
N SER A 66 14.17 -5.77 -3.15
CA SER A 66 15.61 -5.90 -2.86
C SER A 66 16.12 -7.30 -3.13
N ASN A 67 17.44 -7.48 -3.03
CA ASN A 67 18.08 -8.80 -3.11
C ASN A 67 17.79 -9.69 -1.88
N SER A 68 17.12 -9.15 -0.85
CA SER A 68 16.83 -9.87 0.40
C SER A 68 15.45 -9.50 0.94
N PRO A 69 14.36 -9.77 0.18
CA PRO A 69 13.03 -9.22 0.45
C PRO A 69 12.35 -9.79 1.71
N LEU A 70 12.87 -10.88 2.26
CA LEU A 70 12.32 -11.56 3.45
C LEU A 70 13.02 -11.16 4.74
N VAL A 71 14.08 -10.36 4.67
CA VAL A 71 14.80 -9.88 5.85
C VAL A 71 14.00 -8.74 6.48
N ASP A 72 13.77 -8.85 7.80
CA ASP A 72 13.16 -7.78 8.57
C ASP A 72 14.18 -6.66 8.76
N VAL A 73 13.92 -5.53 8.11
CA VAL A 73 14.80 -4.35 8.08
C VAL A 73 14.33 -3.22 9.00
N LYS A 74 13.37 -3.50 9.89
CA LYS A 74 12.76 -2.49 10.77
C LYS A 74 13.80 -1.78 11.63
N ASP A 75 14.74 -2.51 12.22
CA ASP A 75 15.73 -1.92 13.13
C ASP A 75 16.77 -1.06 12.40
N GLN A 76 16.98 -1.30 11.09
CA GLN A 76 17.83 -0.42 10.27
C GLN A 76 17.07 0.79 9.70
N ASN A 77 15.73 0.79 9.73
CA ASN A 77 14.88 1.85 9.17
C ASN A 77 13.75 2.24 10.14
N PRO A 78 14.06 2.67 11.37
CA PRO A 78 13.05 2.94 12.39
C PRO A 78 12.13 4.10 12.04
N GLU A 79 12.64 5.16 11.39
CA GLU A 79 11.86 6.31 10.95
C GLU A 79 10.82 5.92 9.90
N ARG A 80 11.23 5.09 8.93
CA ARG A 80 10.34 4.59 7.88
C ARG A 80 9.24 3.70 8.44
N ALA A 81 9.58 2.86 9.42
CA ALA A 81 8.60 2.04 10.11
C ALA A 81 7.57 2.89 10.88
N ALA A 82 7.98 4.03 11.44
CA ALA A 82 7.09 4.95 12.16
C ALA A 82 6.19 5.76 11.21
N GLU A 83 6.70 6.19 10.04
CA GLU A 83 5.90 6.90 9.02
C GLU A 83 4.74 6.04 8.49
N MET A 84 4.96 4.72 8.39
CA MET A 84 4.00 3.78 7.79
C MET A 84 3.01 3.14 8.79
N ALA A 85 3.21 3.31 10.11
CA ALA A 85 2.45 2.64 11.17
C ALA A 85 1.24 3.44 11.65
#